data_AF-A0A8J4DNX5-F1
#
_entry.id   AF-A0A8J4DNX5-F1
#
_cell.length_a   1.000
_cell.length_b   1.000
_cell.length_c   1.000
_cell.angle_alpha   90.00
_cell.angle_beta   90.00
_cell.angle_gamma   90.00
#
_symmetry.space_group_name_H-M   'P 1'
#
loop_
_entity.id
_entity.type
_entity.pdbx_description
1 polymer ?
#
loop_
_entity_poly.entity_id
_entity_poly.type
_entity_poly.pdbx_seq_one_letter_code
_entity_poly.pdbx_strand_id
1 'polypeptide(L)'
;MYYVCRWRDFGPFSKSIVTLPDATVLDWFRRGWGEDPEKWLADQDIDAYGLESIFEAVHEHDLPKPATVDELRALLYEHLYVEGDDVTVNVRLDEHTLRVRTDDDEVDLAYYLLDDVAVAASPDRLAYLLNDAWPLPFSAGDGDAFVPDVPVRTVRIAPPAAHCVWSVRIGWDPTPEGSNLDVAGAVAFPGVSLPNLGATLRDLDDARAEALPDEARLLRALVAPGENDPGPALHRYSRLDGYDPSAELVPPVLLPRPEQAALFDLRPDPEPPTRSLVRVDPHIAQVARYIDDFFGFDQWFLFDDRWAAAHPEAALSLLRTAAHWDPFGP
;
A
#
# COMPACT_ATOMS: atom_id res chain seq x y z
N MET A 1 11.97 14.59 11.36
CA MET A 1 12.14 13.19 10.91
C MET A 1 10.86 12.41 11.14
N TYR A 2 10.62 11.35 10.37
CA TYR A 2 9.45 10.50 10.43
C TYR A 2 9.86 9.03 10.60
N TYR A 3 9.12 8.31 11.43
CA TYR A 3 9.04 6.86 11.37
C TYR A 3 7.74 6.48 10.66
N VAL A 4 7.81 5.52 9.75
CA VAL A 4 6.65 4.97 9.06
C VAL A 4 6.74 3.47 9.08
N CYS A 5 5.67 2.79 9.50
CA CYS A 5 5.56 1.34 9.43
C CYS A 5 4.40 0.97 8.52
N ARG A 6 4.65 0.22 7.44
CA ARG A 6 3.62 -0.43 6.64
C ARG A 6 3.28 -1.75 7.29
N TRP A 7 2.15 -1.74 7.99
CA TRP A 7 1.65 -2.89 8.71
C TRP A 7 0.12 -2.83 8.81
N ARG A 8 -0.48 -4.01 8.76
CA ARG A 8 -1.91 -4.29 8.66
C ARG A 8 -2.80 -3.55 9.67
N ASP A 9 -2.36 -3.33 10.91
CA ASP A 9 -3.27 -2.99 12.01
C ASP A 9 -3.47 -1.49 12.26
N PHE A 10 -2.71 -0.62 11.59
CA PHE A 10 -2.64 0.80 11.94
C PHE A 10 -3.72 1.70 11.32
N GLY A 11 -4.73 1.12 10.67
CA GLY A 11 -5.90 1.84 10.18
C GLY A 11 -6.13 1.69 8.68
N PRO A 12 -6.97 2.55 8.06
CA PRO A 12 -7.49 2.33 6.70
C PRO A 12 -6.42 2.41 5.59
N PHE A 13 -5.22 2.89 5.89
CA PHE A 13 -4.08 2.85 4.96
C PHE A 13 -3.05 1.77 5.30
N SER A 14 -3.31 0.89 6.27
CA SER A 14 -2.42 -0.17 6.75
C SER A 14 -0.98 0.33 6.96
N LYS A 15 -0.87 1.48 7.63
CA LYS A 15 0.42 2.09 8.00
C LYS A 15 0.29 2.98 9.23
N SER A 16 1.34 3.04 10.05
CA SER A 16 1.52 4.04 11.12
C SER A 16 2.55 5.08 10.70
N ILE A 17 2.37 6.31 11.18
CA ILE A 17 3.29 7.42 10.96
C ILE A 17 3.52 8.11 12.29
N VAL A 18 4.79 8.26 12.67
CA VAL A 18 5.21 8.95 13.89
C VAL A 18 6.20 10.04 13.51
N THR A 19 6.03 11.24 14.07
CA THR A 19 7.03 12.31 13.93
C THR A 19 8.06 12.19 15.05
N LEU A 20 9.33 12.17 14.68
CA LEU A 20 10.46 12.03 15.58
C LEU A 20 11.26 13.34 15.68
N PRO A 21 11.81 13.68 16.86
CA PRO A 21 12.41 14.98 17.12
C PRO A 21 13.81 15.15 16.53
N ASP A 22 14.47 14.06 16.13
CA ASP A 22 15.84 14.07 15.65
C ASP A 22 15.95 14.62 14.22
N ALA A 23 17.11 15.22 13.92
CA ALA A 23 17.39 15.81 12.62
C ALA A 23 17.81 14.78 11.56
N THR A 24 18.44 13.69 11.98
CA THR A 24 18.98 12.65 11.10
C THR A 24 18.73 11.25 11.66
N VAL A 25 18.75 10.24 10.79
CA VAL A 25 18.66 8.83 11.18
C VAL A 25 19.77 8.45 12.17
N LEU A 26 21.01 8.90 11.91
CA LEU A 26 22.15 8.65 12.78
C LEU A 26 21.96 9.25 14.19
N ASP A 27 21.42 10.46 14.29
CA ASP A 27 21.17 11.11 15.57
C ASP A 27 20.08 10.40 16.37
N TRP A 28 19.05 9.87 15.71
CA TRP A 28 18.02 9.06 16.37
C TRP A 28 18.59 7.79 16.99
N PHE A 29 19.38 7.01 16.24
CA PHE A 29 20.05 5.82 16.80
C PHE A 29 20.98 6.19 17.95
N ARG A 30 21.78 7.25 17.78
CA ARG A 30 22.66 7.74 18.84
C ARG A 30 21.91 8.11 20.12
N ARG A 31 20.73 8.72 20.01
CA ARG A 31 19.94 9.13 21.18
C ARG A 31 19.44 7.92 21.96
N GLY A 32 19.03 6.86 21.28
CA GLY A 32 18.63 5.59 21.90
C GLY A 32 19.78 4.68 22.32
N TRP A 33 21.02 5.00 21.96
CA TRP A 33 22.16 4.10 22.17
C TRP A 33 22.47 3.90 23.66
N GLY A 34 22.22 2.69 24.16
CA GLY A 34 22.38 2.34 25.58
C GLY A 34 21.14 2.59 26.44
N GLU A 35 20.02 3.00 25.85
CA GLU A 35 18.71 2.98 26.52
C GLU A 35 18.14 1.55 26.55
N ASP A 36 17.17 1.31 27.42
CA ASP A 36 16.41 0.05 27.44
C ASP A 36 15.65 -0.11 26.11
N PRO A 37 15.85 -1.20 25.34
CA PRO A 37 15.32 -1.33 23.97
C PRO A 37 13.78 -1.19 23.89
N GLU A 38 13.06 -1.98 24.69
CA GLU A 38 11.59 -2.02 24.69
C GLU A 38 11.03 -0.66 25.07
N LYS A 39 11.54 -0.06 26.15
CA LYS A 39 11.11 1.27 26.59
C LYS A 39 11.45 2.36 25.58
N TRP A 40 12.63 2.32 24.96
CA TRP A 40 13.08 3.31 24.00
C TRP A 40 12.14 3.43 22.80
N LEU A 41 11.68 2.29 22.26
CA LEU A 41 10.74 2.25 21.15
C LEU A 41 9.33 2.63 21.59
N ALA A 42 8.86 2.08 22.72
CA ALA A 42 7.53 2.36 23.26
C ALA A 42 7.31 3.84 23.63
N ASP A 43 8.31 4.51 24.21
CA ASP A 43 8.24 5.94 24.56
C ASP A 43 8.09 6.87 23.31
N GLN A 44 8.25 6.31 22.11
CA GLN A 44 8.13 7.00 20.82
C GLN A 44 6.97 6.48 19.98
N ASP A 45 6.09 5.62 20.52
CA ASP A 45 5.01 4.95 19.78
C ASP A 45 5.51 4.18 18.54
N ILE A 46 6.72 3.61 18.60
CA ILE A 46 7.31 2.80 17.53
C ILE A 46 7.08 1.32 17.82
N ASP A 47 6.50 0.63 16.85
CA ASP A 47 6.27 -0.82 16.86
C ASP A 47 6.74 -1.41 15.52
N ALA A 48 7.99 -1.91 15.51
CA ALA A 48 8.60 -2.53 14.35
C ALA A 48 9.30 -3.82 14.78
N TYR A 49 8.79 -4.94 14.26
CA TYR A 49 9.40 -6.24 14.44
C TYR A 49 10.88 -6.22 14.03
N GLY A 50 11.72 -6.79 14.89
CA GLY A 50 13.18 -6.84 14.71
C GLY A 50 13.94 -5.55 15.00
N LEU A 51 13.31 -4.36 15.06
CA LEU A 51 14.04 -3.10 15.27
C LEU A 51 14.70 -3.00 16.66
N GLU A 52 14.20 -3.69 17.67
CA GLU A 52 14.78 -3.68 19.01
C GLU A 52 16.13 -4.41 19.08
N SER A 53 16.36 -5.40 18.22
CA SER A 53 17.55 -6.29 18.24
C SER A 53 18.88 -5.55 18.18
N ILE A 54 18.98 -4.45 17.42
CA ILE A 54 20.19 -3.62 17.39
C ILE A 54 20.48 -2.99 18.74
N PHE A 55 19.45 -2.56 19.48
CA PHE A 55 19.60 -1.97 20.81
C PHE A 55 19.85 -3.05 21.88
N GLU A 56 19.27 -4.24 21.73
CA GLU A 56 19.61 -5.40 22.57
C GLU A 56 21.08 -5.77 22.40
N ALA A 57 21.56 -5.88 21.16
CA ALA A 57 22.95 -6.19 20.84
C ALA A 57 23.94 -5.15 21.43
N VAL A 58 23.54 -3.88 21.53
CA VAL A 58 24.34 -2.85 22.23
C VAL A 58 24.64 -3.27 23.67
N HIS A 59 23.66 -3.81 24.39
CA HIS A 59 23.83 -4.25 25.77
C HIS A 59 24.54 -5.60 25.87
N GLU A 60 24.22 -6.53 24.98
CA GLU A 60 24.79 -7.89 25.00
C GLU A 60 26.27 -7.91 24.61
N HIS A 61 26.70 -6.99 23.75
CA HIS A 61 28.03 -6.99 23.16
C HIS A 61 28.85 -5.72 23.46
N ASP A 62 28.32 -4.79 24.25
CA ASP A 62 28.97 -3.50 24.57
C ASP A 62 29.34 -2.73 23.29
N LEU A 63 28.41 -2.66 22.34
CA LEU A 63 28.69 -2.11 21.01
C LEU A 63 28.96 -0.60 21.08
N PRO A 64 30.00 -0.11 20.38
CA PRO A 64 30.31 1.31 20.37
C PRO A 64 29.19 2.10 19.69
N LYS A 65 28.89 3.27 20.27
CA LYS A 65 27.97 4.23 19.66
C LYS A 65 28.52 4.73 18.32
N PRO A 66 27.77 4.63 17.21
CA PRO A 66 28.30 4.94 15.88
C PRO A 66 28.65 6.43 15.72
N ALA A 67 29.86 6.70 15.22
CA ALA A 67 30.37 8.04 14.89
C ALA A 67 29.99 8.48 13.46
N THR A 68 29.63 7.55 12.59
CA THR A 68 29.29 7.82 11.18
C THR A 68 28.13 6.96 10.71
N VAL A 69 27.52 7.34 9.57
CA VAL A 69 26.49 6.53 8.90
C VAL A 69 27.06 5.18 8.44
N ASP A 70 28.34 5.14 8.04
CA ASP A 70 29.00 3.90 7.63
C ASP A 70 29.18 2.93 8.80
N GLU A 71 29.53 3.45 9.98
CA GLU A 71 29.59 2.65 11.21
C GLU A 71 28.19 2.15 11.62
N LEU A 72 27.17 3.01 11.55
CA LEU A 72 25.79 2.58 11.79
C LEU A 72 25.36 1.49 10.80
N ARG A 73 25.71 1.62 9.51
CA ARG A 73 25.40 0.59 8.49
C ARG A 73 26.02 -0.74 8.85
N ALA A 74 27.29 -0.75 9.24
CA ALA A 74 27.99 -1.97 9.63
C ALA A 74 27.29 -2.64 10.83
N LEU A 75 26.92 -1.86 11.84
CA LEU A 75 26.22 -2.37 13.02
C LEU A 75 24.83 -2.90 12.68
N LEU A 76 24.06 -2.22 11.84
CA LEU A 76 22.74 -2.70 11.40
C LEU A 76 22.87 -4.00 10.59
N TYR A 77 23.86 -4.12 9.69
CA TYR A 77 24.04 -5.34 8.90
C TYR A 77 24.47 -6.54 9.73
N GLU A 78 25.14 -6.31 10.86
CA GLU A 78 25.60 -7.38 11.75
C GLU A 78 24.57 -7.75 12.81
N HIS A 79 23.80 -6.79 13.32
CA HIS A 79 23.00 -6.95 14.54
C HIS A 79 21.51 -6.65 14.39
N LEU A 80 21.05 -6.04 13.29
CA LEU A 80 19.62 -5.86 13.07
C LEU A 80 19.01 -7.18 12.61
N TYR A 81 18.12 -7.72 13.43
CA TYR A 81 17.26 -8.82 13.06
C TYR A 81 16.28 -8.40 11.97
N VAL A 82 16.33 -9.12 10.86
CA VAL A 82 15.36 -9.06 9.77
C VAL A 82 15.12 -10.48 9.29
N GLU A 83 13.88 -10.78 8.96
CA GLU A 83 13.54 -12.08 8.35
C GLU A 83 14.03 -12.12 6.91
N GLY A 84 14.46 -13.32 6.48
CA GLY A 84 15.04 -13.58 5.17
C GLY A 84 16.57 -13.68 5.12
N ASP A 85 17.08 -14.32 4.08
CA ASP A 85 18.48 -14.77 4.00
C ASP A 85 19.50 -13.66 3.65
N ASP A 86 19.06 -12.48 3.18
CA ASP A 86 19.97 -11.42 2.70
C ASP A 86 19.65 -10.04 3.30
N VAL A 87 20.36 -9.72 4.39
CA VAL A 87 20.30 -8.41 5.07
C VAL A 87 20.63 -7.24 4.15
N THR A 88 21.46 -7.44 3.11
CA THR A 88 21.85 -6.34 2.19
C THR A 88 20.74 -5.97 1.22
N VAL A 89 19.78 -6.87 1.00
CA VAL A 89 18.56 -6.61 0.23
C VAL A 89 17.50 -5.97 1.10
N ASN A 90 17.37 -6.46 2.34
CA ASN A 90 16.31 -6.11 3.27
C ASN A 90 16.58 -4.82 4.06
N VAL A 91 17.85 -4.44 4.25
CA VAL A 91 18.24 -3.23 5.00
C VAL A 91 18.97 -2.25 4.09
N ARG A 92 18.37 -1.07 3.88
CA ARG A 92 18.93 0.00 3.04
C ARG A 92 19.12 1.28 3.86
N LEU A 93 20.39 1.60 4.16
CA LEU A 93 20.77 2.82 4.88
C LEU A 93 21.60 3.76 3.98
N ASP A 94 21.08 4.98 3.81
CA ASP A 94 21.85 6.14 3.32
C ASP A 94 21.87 7.27 4.36
N GLU A 95 22.32 8.46 3.97
CA GLU A 95 22.46 9.60 4.88
C GLU A 95 21.12 10.08 5.46
N HIS A 96 20.03 9.93 4.72
CA HIS A 96 18.74 10.53 5.02
C HIS A 96 17.64 9.51 5.32
N THR A 97 17.87 8.24 5.00
CA THR A 97 16.87 7.18 5.11
C THR A 97 17.43 5.87 5.64
N LEU A 98 16.69 5.24 6.55
CA LEU A 98 16.74 3.79 6.78
C LEU A 98 15.44 3.20 6.24
N ARG A 99 15.55 2.15 5.43
CA ARG A 99 14.41 1.37 4.93
C ARG A 99 14.67 -0.09 5.21
N VAL A 100 13.71 -0.75 5.84
CA VAL A 100 13.83 -2.15 6.23
C VAL A 100 12.61 -2.92 5.74
N ARG A 101 12.85 -4.06 5.10
CA ARG A 101 11.86 -5.11 4.86
C ARG A 101 12.13 -6.26 5.81
N THR A 102 11.07 -6.79 6.40
CA THR A 102 11.07 -8.01 7.20
C THR A 102 9.71 -8.68 7.04
N ASP A 103 9.48 -9.82 7.66
CA ASP A 103 8.15 -10.36 7.92
C ASP A 103 8.00 -10.62 9.43
N ASP A 104 6.81 -10.97 9.87
CA ASP A 104 6.48 -11.47 11.23
C ASP A 104 5.83 -12.84 11.07
N ASP A 105 6.61 -13.81 10.56
CA ASP A 105 6.26 -15.22 10.27
C ASP A 105 5.14 -15.47 9.24
N GLU A 106 4.19 -14.55 9.08
CA GLU A 106 2.94 -14.76 8.33
C GLU A 106 2.58 -13.59 7.41
N VAL A 107 3.16 -12.40 7.61
CA VAL A 107 2.95 -11.23 6.74
C VAL A 107 4.20 -10.39 6.55
N ASP A 108 4.32 -9.82 5.35
CA ASP A 108 5.41 -8.92 4.99
C ASP A 108 5.24 -7.54 5.66
N LEU A 109 6.32 -7.02 6.23
CA LEU A 109 6.40 -5.72 6.90
C LEU A 109 7.51 -4.86 6.28
N ALA A 110 7.25 -3.55 6.19
CA ALA A 110 8.33 -2.61 5.90
C ALA A 110 8.25 -1.39 6.81
N TYR A 111 9.37 -0.99 7.38
CA TYR A 111 9.47 0.24 8.16
C TYR A 111 10.58 1.16 7.65
N TYR A 112 10.41 2.45 7.92
CA TYR A 112 11.26 3.50 7.41
C TYR A 112 11.52 4.55 8.48
N LEU A 113 12.77 5.02 8.56
CA LEU A 113 13.13 6.29 9.19
C LEU A 113 13.53 7.25 8.08
N LEU A 114 12.85 8.39 7.99
CA LEU A 114 12.99 9.37 6.91
C LEU A 114 13.23 10.75 7.51
N ASP A 115 14.38 11.36 7.27
CA ASP A 115 14.61 12.74 7.70
C ASP A 115 13.89 13.76 6.81
N ASP A 116 13.87 15.01 7.27
CA ASP A 116 13.11 16.07 6.59
C ASP A 116 13.73 16.43 5.22
N VAL A 117 15.02 16.13 5.01
CA VAL A 117 15.70 16.33 3.71
C VAL A 117 15.19 15.32 2.69
N ALA A 118 15.10 14.04 3.06
CA ALA A 118 14.52 13.01 2.19
C ALA A 118 13.05 13.31 1.85
N VAL A 119 12.26 13.72 2.84
CA VAL A 119 10.85 14.06 2.64
C VAL A 119 10.67 15.23 1.67
N ALA A 120 11.46 16.30 1.86
CA ALA A 120 11.39 17.47 0.98
C ALA A 120 11.90 17.18 -0.44
N ALA A 121 12.85 16.26 -0.60
CA ALA A 121 13.47 15.94 -1.88
C ALA A 121 12.67 14.95 -2.74
N SER A 122 11.71 14.22 -2.16
CA SER A 122 11.01 13.13 -2.86
C SER A 122 9.50 13.06 -2.55
N PRO A 123 8.74 14.16 -2.74
CA PRO A 123 7.31 14.16 -2.47
C PRO A 123 6.54 13.20 -3.39
N ASP A 124 6.99 13.02 -4.63
CA ASP A 124 6.48 12.04 -5.59
C ASP A 124 6.63 10.58 -5.16
N ARG A 125 7.48 10.32 -4.17
CA ARG A 125 7.68 8.98 -3.58
C ARG A 125 6.98 8.82 -2.25
N LEU A 126 6.88 9.89 -1.47
CA LEU A 126 6.52 9.83 -0.06
C LEU A 126 5.15 10.44 0.28
N ALA A 127 4.52 11.21 -0.61
CA ALA A 127 3.27 11.91 -0.30
C ALA A 127 2.13 10.99 0.14
N TYR A 128 1.94 9.83 -0.50
CA TYR A 128 0.99 8.82 -0.02
C TYR A 128 1.49 8.18 1.26
N LEU A 129 2.77 7.77 1.31
CA LEU A 129 3.35 7.06 2.45
C LEU A 129 3.22 7.85 3.77
N LEU A 130 3.35 9.18 3.72
CA LEU A 130 3.26 10.10 4.86
C LEU A 130 1.85 10.69 5.07
N ASN A 131 0.85 10.30 4.28
CA ASN A 131 -0.53 10.75 4.48
C ASN A 131 -1.24 9.85 5.51
N ASP A 132 -1.53 10.41 6.69
CA ASP A 132 -2.22 9.76 7.81
C ASP A 132 -3.75 9.99 7.82
N ALA A 133 -4.25 10.94 7.01
CA ALA A 133 -5.64 11.33 7.00
C ALA A 133 -6.46 10.60 5.94
N TRP A 134 -7.46 9.82 6.40
CA TRP A 134 -8.53 9.32 5.52
C TRP A 134 -9.67 10.34 5.42
N PRO A 135 -10.25 10.57 4.22
CA PRO A 135 -9.88 10.03 2.91
C PRO A 135 -8.74 10.82 2.25
N LEU A 136 -8.14 10.28 1.17
CA LEU A 136 -7.30 11.08 0.26
C LEU A 136 -8.07 12.29 -0.29
N PRO A 137 -7.40 13.40 -0.64
CA PRO A 137 -8.04 14.61 -1.16
C PRO A 137 -8.95 14.33 -2.36
N PHE A 138 -10.04 15.08 -2.49
CA PHE A 138 -11.06 14.87 -3.54
C PHE A 138 -11.07 15.97 -4.63
N SER A 139 -10.19 16.98 -4.52
CA SER A 139 -10.10 18.02 -5.54
C SER A 139 -9.60 17.46 -6.87
N ALA A 140 -10.02 18.09 -7.96
CA ALA A 140 -9.60 17.76 -9.31
C ALA A 140 -9.13 19.02 -10.02
N GLY A 141 -8.19 18.85 -10.93
CA GLY A 141 -7.53 19.92 -11.66
C GLY A 141 -7.73 19.81 -13.16
N ASP A 142 -7.49 20.92 -13.84
CA ASP A 142 -7.35 21.00 -15.31
C ASP A 142 -5.86 21.09 -15.70
N GLY A 143 -4.98 20.55 -14.85
CA GLY A 143 -3.53 20.62 -14.99
C GLY A 143 -2.99 19.81 -16.17
N ASP A 144 -1.66 19.78 -16.29
CA ASP A 144 -0.98 19.03 -17.34
C ASP A 144 -1.32 17.53 -17.29
N ALA A 145 -1.17 16.85 -18.43
CA ALA A 145 -1.41 15.42 -18.52
C ALA A 145 -0.50 14.67 -17.54
N PHE A 146 -1.11 13.91 -16.63
CA PHE A 146 -0.38 13.05 -15.71
C PHE A 146 0.24 11.87 -16.47
N VAL A 147 1.55 11.71 -16.34
CA VAL A 147 2.30 10.59 -16.92
C VAL A 147 3.05 9.89 -15.78
N PRO A 148 2.66 8.66 -15.42
CA PRO A 148 3.39 7.93 -14.40
C PRO A 148 4.80 7.59 -14.91
N ASP A 149 5.79 7.73 -14.04
CA ASP A 149 7.18 7.32 -14.28
C ASP A 149 7.47 5.91 -13.72
N VAL A 150 6.43 5.22 -13.29
CA VAL A 150 6.48 3.86 -12.73
C VAL A 150 5.77 2.88 -13.64
N PRO A 151 6.16 1.59 -13.63
CA PRO A 151 5.47 0.57 -14.40
C PRO A 151 3.99 0.46 -14.03
N VAL A 152 3.12 0.52 -15.03
CA VAL A 152 1.67 0.27 -14.89
C VAL A 152 1.20 -0.74 -15.93
N ARG A 153 0.33 -1.66 -15.53
CA ARG A 153 -0.26 -2.64 -16.45
C ARG A 153 -1.36 -1.98 -17.26
N THR A 154 -1.14 -1.78 -18.55
CA THR A 154 -2.11 -1.10 -19.42
C THR A 154 -3.14 -2.09 -19.96
N VAL A 155 -4.42 -1.84 -19.68
CA VAL A 155 -5.55 -2.66 -20.16
C VAL A 155 -6.43 -1.82 -21.09
N ARG A 156 -6.43 -2.15 -22.38
CA ARG A 156 -7.19 -1.41 -23.40
C ARG A 156 -8.63 -1.91 -23.50
N ILE A 157 -9.51 -1.27 -22.74
CA ILE A 157 -10.96 -1.55 -22.76
C ILE A 157 -11.75 -0.60 -23.67
N ALA A 158 -11.22 0.59 -23.96
CA ALA A 158 -11.82 1.60 -24.83
C ALA A 158 -10.89 2.03 -25.98
N PRO A 159 -11.41 2.70 -27.03
CA PRO A 159 -10.59 3.37 -28.03
C PRO A 159 -9.64 4.41 -27.40
N PRO A 160 -8.50 4.72 -28.03
CA PRO A 160 -7.59 5.74 -27.52
C PRO A 160 -8.27 7.11 -27.37
N ALA A 161 -8.18 7.69 -26.17
CA ALA A 161 -8.61 9.05 -25.85
C ALA A 161 -7.68 9.65 -24.78
N ALA A 162 -7.85 10.94 -24.50
CA ALA A 162 -6.97 11.69 -23.59
C ALA A 162 -7.10 11.24 -22.12
N HIS A 163 -8.26 10.68 -21.74
CA HIS A 163 -8.53 10.26 -20.37
C HIS A 163 -7.87 8.93 -20.03
N CYS A 164 -7.52 8.75 -18.77
CA CYS A 164 -7.02 7.50 -18.23
C CYS A 164 -7.52 7.35 -16.80
N VAL A 165 -7.87 6.12 -16.42
CA VAL A 165 -8.14 5.76 -15.03
C VAL A 165 -7.04 4.82 -14.55
N TRP A 166 -6.52 5.07 -13.36
CA TRP A 166 -5.63 4.16 -12.65
C TRP A 166 -6.40 3.44 -11.55
N SER A 167 -6.15 2.15 -11.44
CA SER A 167 -6.66 1.27 -10.40
C SER A 167 -5.50 0.72 -9.60
N VAL A 168 -5.44 1.07 -8.31
CA VAL A 168 -4.39 0.68 -7.38
C VAL A 168 -5.02 -0.11 -6.25
N ARG A 169 -4.66 -1.39 -6.13
CA ARG A 169 -5.08 -2.23 -5.00
C ARG A 169 -3.86 -2.54 -4.16
N ILE A 170 -3.98 -2.34 -2.84
CA ILE A 170 -2.94 -2.64 -1.85
C ILE A 170 -3.60 -3.53 -0.80
N GLY A 171 -3.22 -4.80 -0.78
CA GLY A 171 -3.78 -5.80 0.12
C GLY A 171 -2.95 -7.07 0.04
N TRP A 172 -3.41 -8.13 0.70
CA TRP A 172 -2.75 -9.42 0.68
C TRP A 172 -2.87 -10.08 -0.71
N ASP A 173 -1.74 -10.41 -1.33
CA ASP A 173 -1.68 -11.29 -2.49
C ASP A 173 -1.53 -12.73 -2.00
N PRO A 174 -2.53 -13.61 -2.23
CA PRO A 174 -2.51 -14.95 -1.67
C PRO A 174 -1.81 -15.97 -2.59
N THR A 175 -0.76 -15.54 -3.29
CA THR A 175 0.14 -16.44 -4.02
C THR A 175 0.91 -17.34 -3.05
N PRO A 176 1.54 -18.43 -3.52
CA PRO A 176 2.40 -19.26 -2.67
C PRO A 176 3.54 -18.47 -2.01
N GLU A 177 4.00 -17.40 -2.65
CA GLU A 177 4.95 -16.41 -2.14
C GLU A 177 4.23 -15.19 -1.52
N GLY A 178 3.04 -15.40 -0.97
CA GLY A 178 2.06 -14.37 -0.67
C GLY A 178 2.65 -13.16 0.08
N SER A 179 2.25 -11.98 -0.37
CA SER A 179 2.82 -10.72 0.11
C SER A 179 1.79 -9.60 0.06
N ASN A 180 1.84 -8.74 1.08
CA ASN A 180 1.17 -7.42 1.08
C ASN A 180 2.13 -6.28 0.71
N LEU A 181 3.37 -6.62 0.37
CA LEU A 181 4.38 -5.75 -0.22
C LEU A 181 4.60 -6.20 -1.68
N ASP A 182 5.20 -5.35 -2.52
CA ASP A 182 5.52 -5.72 -3.92
C ASP A 182 4.35 -6.36 -4.73
N VAL A 183 3.10 -5.90 -4.50
CA VAL A 183 1.95 -6.45 -5.22
C VAL A 183 2.04 -6.17 -6.72
N ALA A 184 1.18 -6.78 -7.54
CA ALA A 184 1.22 -6.73 -9.01
C ALA A 184 1.16 -5.31 -9.64
N GLY A 185 1.09 -4.25 -8.83
CA GLY A 185 1.11 -2.86 -9.25
C GLY A 185 -0.22 -2.40 -9.85
N ALA A 186 -0.25 -1.14 -10.25
CA ALA A 186 -1.46 -0.51 -10.74
C ALA A 186 -1.86 -0.93 -12.16
N VAL A 187 -3.16 -0.88 -12.43
CA VAL A 187 -3.74 -1.03 -13.77
C VAL A 187 -4.12 0.33 -14.33
N ALA A 188 -3.76 0.60 -15.58
CA ALA A 188 -4.18 1.78 -16.32
C ALA A 188 -5.23 1.41 -17.38
N PHE A 189 -6.34 2.15 -17.40
CA PHE A 189 -7.43 2.05 -18.37
C PHE A 189 -7.45 3.29 -19.27
N PRO A 190 -6.63 3.33 -20.34
CA PRO A 190 -6.62 4.47 -21.25
C PRO A 190 -7.93 4.56 -22.04
N GLY A 191 -8.33 5.80 -22.30
CA GLY A 191 -9.55 6.15 -23.04
C GLY A 191 -10.84 6.10 -22.22
N VAL A 192 -10.74 5.98 -20.90
CA VAL A 192 -11.88 5.85 -19.98
C VAL A 192 -11.81 6.96 -18.94
N SER A 193 -12.95 7.53 -18.58
CA SER A 193 -13.10 8.43 -17.43
C SER A 193 -13.65 7.65 -16.23
N LEU A 194 -13.30 8.03 -15.00
CA LEU A 194 -13.74 7.31 -13.80
C LEU A 194 -15.27 7.10 -13.73
N PRO A 195 -16.14 8.10 -14.04
CA PRO A 195 -17.59 7.92 -14.01
C PRO A 195 -18.17 6.93 -15.04
N ASN A 196 -17.37 6.52 -16.04
CA ASN A 196 -17.78 5.60 -17.10
C ASN A 196 -17.05 4.24 -17.01
N LEU A 197 -16.19 4.05 -16.01
CA LEU A 197 -15.38 2.84 -15.88
C LEU A 197 -16.25 1.58 -15.72
N GLY A 198 -17.27 1.64 -14.87
CA GLY A 198 -18.16 0.51 -14.61
C GLY A 198 -18.89 0.05 -15.87
N ALA A 199 -19.52 0.98 -16.60
CA ALA A 199 -20.18 0.68 -17.87
C ALA A 199 -19.20 0.08 -18.89
N THR A 200 -18.01 0.66 -19.03
CA THR A 200 -17.00 0.20 -19.99
C THR A 200 -16.53 -1.22 -19.70
N LEU A 201 -16.31 -1.57 -18.42
CA LEU A 201 -15.93 -2.92 -18.01
C LEU A 201 -17.07 -3.93 -18.25
N ARG A 202 -18.31 -3.54 -17.93
CA ARG A 202 -19.50 -4.38 -18.09
C ARG A 202 -19.78 -4.73 -19.55
N ASP A 203 -19.56 -3.79 -20.47
CA ASP A 203 -19.86 -3.94 -21.90
C ASP A 203 -18.77 -4.70 -22.69
N LEU A 204 -17.72 -5.20 -22.03
CA LEU A 204 -16.73 -6.08 -22.66
C LEU A 204 -17.33 -7.42 -23.04
N ASP A 205 -16.99 -7.88 -24.26
CA ASP A 205 -17.23 -9.27 -24.68
C ASP A 205 -16.44 -10.27 -23.83
N ASP A 206 -16.87 -11.53 -23.84
CA ASP A 206 -16.31 -12.58 -22.98
C ASP A 206 -14.81 -12.79 -23.20
N ALA A 207 -14.35 -12.76 -24.46
CA ALA A 207 -12.94 -12.97 -24.80
C ALA A 207 -12.05 -11.85 -24.23
N ARG A 208 -12.51 -10.59 -24.30
CA ARG A 208 -11.80 -9.45 -23.70
C ARG A 208 -11.91 -9.45 -22.17
N ALA A 209 -13.03 -9.89 -21.62
CA ALA A 209 -13.23 -10.01 -20.18
C ALA A 209 -12.32 -11.08 -19.56
N GLU A 210 -12.12 -12.22 -20.24
CA GLU A 210 -11.21 -13.28 -19.80
C GLU A 210 -9.73 -12.84 -19.79
N ALA A 211 -9.35 -11.90 -20.66
CA ALA A 211 -8.00 -11.36 -20.77
C ALA A 211 -7.69 -10.26 -19.74
N LEU A 212 -8.65 -9.85 -18.92
CA LEU A 212 -8.44 -8.83 -17.88
C LEU A 212 -7.57 -9.38 -16.73
N PRO A 213 -6.71 -8.56 -16.13
CA PRO A 213 -6.10 -8.86 -14.83
C PRO A 213 -7.14 -9.15 -13.72
N ASP A 214 -6.74 -9.87 -12.67
CA ASP A 214 -7.65 -10.31 -11.60
C ASP A 214 -8.43 -9.17 -10.94
N GLU A 215 -7.76 -8.08 -10.58
CA GLU A 215 -8.40 -6.90 -10.00
C GLU A 215 -9.39 -6.23 -10.97
N ALA A 216 -9.10 -6.20 -12.27
CA ALA A 216 -10.02 -5.65 -13.26
C ALA A 216 -11.24 -6.57 -13.48
N ARG A 217 -11.04 -7.89 -13.42
CA ARG A 217 -12.12 -8.89 -13.46
C ARG A 217 -13.00 -8.81 -12.22
N LEU A 218 -12.41 -8.67 -11.04
CA LEU A 218 -13.12 -8.46 -9.78
C LEU A 218 -13.96 -7.18 -9.85
N LEU A 219 -13.40 -6.06 -10.29
CA LEU A 219 -14.15 -4.81 -10.43
C LEU A 219 -15.33 -4.99 -11.40
N ARG A 220 -15.10 -5.60 -12.56
CA ARG A 220 -16.16 -5.92 -13.53
C ARG A 220 -17.27 -6.77 -12.91
N ALA A 221 -16.91 -7.80 -12.16
CA ALA A 221 -17.88 -8.71 -11.52
C ALA A 221 -18.74 -8.02 -10.46
N LEU A 222 -18.24 -6.94 -9.86
CA LEU A 222 -18.94 -6.15 -8.85
C LEU A 222 -19.82 -5.03 -9.43
N VAL A 223 -19.71 -4.71 -10.72
CA VAL A 223 -20.55 -3.70 -11.39
C VAL A 223 -21.89 -4.32 -11.78
N ALA A 224 -22.98 -3.80 -11.22
CA ALA A 224 -24.32 -4.30 -11.51
C ALA A 224 -24.91 -3.69 -12.80
N PRO A 225 -25.97 -4.30 -13.36
CA PRO A 225 -26.66 -3.74 -14.52
C PRO A 225 -27.16 -2.32 -14.28
N GLY A 226 -26.91 -1.42 -15.24
CA GLY A 226 -27.34 -0.01 -15.16
C GLY A 226 -26.41 0.91 -14.38
N GLU A 227 -25.33 0.38 -13.78
CA GLU A 227 -24.31 1.18 -13.12
C GLU A 227 -23.24 1.63 -14.12
N ASN A 228 -22.89 2.91 -14.06
CA ASN A 228 -21.86 3.53 -14.90
C ASN A 228 -20.59 3.81 -14.12
N ASP A 229 -20.73 4.34 -12.91
CA ASP A 229 -19.63 4.66 -12.02
C ASP A 229 -19.25 3.44 -11.15
N PRO A 230 -17.97 3.33 -10.73
CA PRO A 230 -17.51 2.21 -9.93
C PRO A 230 -17.88 2.31 -8.43
N GLY A 231 -18.53 3.40 -7.98
CA GLY A 231 -18.82 3.64 -6.57
C GLY A 231 -19.64 2.52 -5.92
N PRO A 232 -20.81 2.14 -6.46
CA PRO A 232 -21.58 1.00 -5.99
C PRO A 232 -20.79 -0.31 -5.97
N ALA A 233 -19.91 -0.53 -6.95
CA ALA A 233 -19.05 -1.71 -6.99
C ALA A 233 -18.06 -1.72 -5.82
N LEU A 234 -17.47 -0.57 -5.44
CA LEU A 234 -16.62 -0.46 -4.25
C LEU A 234 -17.39 -0.65 -2.94
N HIS A 235 -18.66 -0.23 -2.88
CA HIS A 235 -19.53 -0.56 -1.75
C HIS A 235 -19.85 -2.06 -1.63
N ARG A 236 -19.99 -2.77 -2.75
CA ARG A 236 -20.09 -4.25 -2.72
C ARG A 236 -18.78 -4.88 -2.31
N TYR A 237 -17.66 -4.37 -2.83
CA TYR A 237 -16.33 -4.81 -2.45
C TYR A 237 -16.11 -4.72 -0.95
N SER A 238 -16.51 -3.62 -0.30
CA SER A 238 -16.35 -3.44 1.16
C SER A 238 -17.15 -4.42 2.02
N ARG A 239 -18.06 -5.20 1.41
CA ARG A 239 -18.93 -6.19 2.07
C ARG A 239 -18.52 -7.63 1.78
N LEU A 240 -17.48 -7.85 0.97
CA LEU A 240 -16.98 -9.19 0.71
C LEU A 240 -16.48 -9.82 2.02
N ASP A 241 -16.74 -11.13 2.18
CA ASP A 241 -16.22 -11.94 3.29
C ASP A 241 -14.68 -11.95 3.27
N GLY A 242 -14.03 -11.89 4.44
CA GLY A 242 -12.57 -11.85 4.59
C GLY A 242 -11.83 -13.01 3.90
N TYR A 243 -10.50 -13.02 3.96
CA TYR A 243 -9.75 -14.13 3.36
C TYR A 243 -10.09 -15.43 4.11
N ASP A 244 -10.29 -16.54 3.37
CA ASP A 244 -10.50 -17.87 3.96
C ASP A 244 -9.12 -18.54 4.13
N PRO A 245 -8.56 -18.60 5.35
CA PRO A 245 -7.26 -19.23 5.59
C PRO A 245 -7.32 -20.77 5.52
N SER A 246 -8.53 -21.36 5.47
CA SER A 246 -8.74 -22.82 5.48
C SER A 246 -8.92 -23.43 4.09
N ALA A 247 -9.08 -22.60 3.06
CA ALA A 247 -8.93 -23.05 1.70
C ALA A 247 -7.45 -23.46 1.52
N GLU A 248 -7.16 -24.76 1.45
CA GLU A 248 -5.86 -25.28 1.00
C GLU A 248 -5.35 -24.38 -0.12
N LEU A 249 -4.09 -23.92 -0.05
CA LEU A 249 -3.30 -23.02 -0.93
C LEU A 249 -3.47 -23.23 -2.45
N VAL A 250 -4.72 -23.30 -2.90
CA VAL A 250 -5.22 -22.97 -4.20
C VAL A 250 -5.31 -21.45 -4.10
N PRO A 251 -4.62 -20.69 -4.97
CA PRO A 251 -4.68 -19.24 -4.92
C PRO A 251 -6.14 -18.88 -4.80
N PRO A 252 -6.59 -18.18 -3.73
CA PRO A 252 -7.91 -17.62 -3.65
C PRO A 252 -8.13 -16.94 -4.98
N VAL A 253 -8.96 -17.58 -5.80
CA VAL A 253 -9.38 -17.00 -7.04
C VAL A 253 -10.12 -15.77 -6.56
N LEU A 254 -9.46 -14.62 -6.61
CA LEU A 254 -9.95 -13.28 -6.27
C LEU A 254 -11.19 -12.90 -7.10
N LEU A 255 -11.64 -13.81 -7.96
CA LEU A 255 -12.84 -13.68 -8.74
C LEU A 255 -13.98 -14.30 -7.94
N PRO A 256 -15.00 -13.51 -7.62
CA PRO A 256 -16.33 -14.06 -7.54
C PRO A 256 -16.50 -14.87 -8.82
N ARG A 257 -16.78 -16.17 -8.73
CA ARG A 257 -17.29 -16.88 -9.92
C ARG A 257 -18.47 -16.04 -10.44
N PRO A 258 -18.77 -16.01 -11.74
CA PRO A 258 -19.99 -15.35 -12.24
C PRO A 258 -21.25 -15.79 -11.47
N GLU A 259 -21.23 -17.01 -10.90
CA GLU A 259 -22.24 -17.57 -10.00
C GLU A 259 -22.33 -16.87 -8.62
N GLN A 260 -21.24 -16.28 -8.13
CA GLN A 260 -21.20 -15.51 -6.88
C GLN A 260 -21.70 -14.06 -7.05
N ALA A 261 -21.62 -13.47 -8.25
CA ALA A 261 -22.31 -12.22 -8.55
C ALA A 261 -23.84 -12.33 -8.33
N ALA A 262 -24.43 -13.47 -8.73
CA ALA A 262 -25.84 -13.78 -8.48
C ALA A 262 -26.17 -14.07 -7.00
N LEU A 263 -25.16 -14.40 -6.17
CA LEU A 263 -25.32 -14.56 -4.72
C LEU A 263 -25.43 -13.21 -3.98
N PHE A 264 -24.89 -12.12 -4.53
CA PHE A 264 -25.02 -10.78 -3.94
C PHE A 264 -26.45 -10.22 -4.07
N ASP A 265 -27.19 -10.58 -5.13
CA ASP A 265 -28.61 -10.21 -5.28
C ASP A 265 -29.56 -11.03 -4.39
N LEU A 266 -29.08 -12.12 -3.78
CA LEU A 266 -29.91 -13.08 -3.02
C LEU A 266 -29.67 -13.08 -1.51
N ARG A 267 -28.61 -12.44 -1.02
CA ARG A 267 -28.36 -12.31 0.42
C ARG A 267 -28.95 -11.00 0.94
N PRO A 268 -29.63 -10.98 2.11
CA PRO A 268 -29.89 -9.71 2.80
C PRO A 268 -28.55 -9.01 3.01
N ASP A 269 -28.48 -7.74 2.60
CA ASP A 269 -27.26 -6.93 2.62
C ASP A 269 -26.56 -7.07 3.98
N PRO A 270 -25.41 -7.77 4.06
CA PRO A 270 -24.64 -7.76 5.29
C PRO A 270 -24.16 -6.32 5.49
N GLU A 271 -24.38 -5.76 6.68
CA GLU A 271 -23.77 -4.49 7.04
C GLU A 271 -22.25 -4.63 6.84
N PRO A 272 -21.57 -3.63 6.22
CA PRO A 272 -20.13 -3.69 6.08
C PRO A 272 -19.51 -3.86 7.48
N PRO A 273 -18.39 -4.59 7.62
CA PRO A 273 -17.66 -4.61 8.88
C PRO A 273 -17.47 -3.17 9.36
N THR A 274 -17.73 -2.90 10.64
CA THR A 274 -17.84 -1.53 11.19
C THR A 274 -16.63 -0.64 10.90
N ARG A 275 -15.48 -1.25 10.60
CA ARG A 275 -14.21 -0.58 10.31
C ARG A 275 -14.02 -0.25 8.81
N SER A 276 -14.74 -0.88 7.89
CA SER A 276 -14.61 -0.64 6.45
C SER A 276 -15.04 0.78 6.07
N LEU A 277 -14.22 1.47 5.27
CA LEU A 277 -14.47 2.83 4.82
C LEU A 277 -14.61 2.87 3.30
N VAL A 278 -15.59 3.61 2.80
CA VAL A 278 -15.76 3.87 1.36
C VAL A 278 -15.97 5.35 1.15
N ARG A 279 -15.24 5.94 0.20
CA ARG A 279 -15.41 7.32 -0.24
C ARG A 279 -15.43 7.36 -1.77
N VAL A 280 -16.46 7.98 -2.32
CA VAL A 280 -16.64 8.11 -3.77
C VAL A 280 -16.81 9.58 -4.12
N ASP A 281 -15.91 10.08 -4.97
CA ASP A 281 -15.94 11.41 -5.57
C ASP A 281 -15.78 11.28 -7.10
N PRO A 282 -16.12 12.31 -7.89
CA PRO A 282 -16.14 12.20 -9.36
C PRO A 282 -14.83 11.76 -10.03
N HIS A 283 -13.69 12.08 -9.40
CA HIS A 283 -12.34 11.86 -9.95
C HIS A 283 -11.46 10.95 -9.10
N ILE A 284 -11.95 10.54 -7.90
CA ILE A 284 -11.32 9.54 -7.04
C ILE A 284 -12.40 8.74 -6.31
N ALA A 285 -12.27 7.42 -6.32
CA ALA A 285 -13.04 6.51 -5.49
C ALA A 285 -12.06 5.63 -4.71
N GLN A 286 -12.28 5.47 -3.41
CA GLN A 286 -11.38 4.75 -2.52
C GLN A 286 -12.17 3.92 -1.52
N VAL A 287 -11.67 2.72 -1.24
CA VAL A 287 -12.20 1.81 -0.23
C VAL A 287 -11.06 1.24 0.58
N ALA A 288 -11.24 1.25 1.91
CA ALA A 288 -10.44 0.48 2.85
C ALA A 288 -11.36 -0.59 3.43
N ARG A 289 -11.28 -1.80 2.88
CA ARG A 289 -12.09 -2.93 3.29
C ARG A 289 -11.41 -3.63 4.45
N TYR A 290 -12.04 -3.60 5.61
CA TYR A 290 -11.57 -4.35 6.76
C TYR A 290 -11.79 -5.85 6.56
N ILE A 291 -10.75 -6.64 6.80
CA ILE A 291 -10.76 -8.09 6.69
C ILE A 291 -10.98 -8.69 8.09
N ASP A 292 -9.99 -8.56 8.97
CA ASP A 292 -9.99 -8.97 10.37
C ASP A 292 -8.76 -8.36 11.07
N ASP A 293 -8.53 -8.70 12.35
CA ASP A 293 -7.37 -8.23 13.12
C ASP A 293 -6.05 -8.91 12.68
N PHE A 294 -6.10 -9.86 11.74
CA PHE A 294 -4.93 -10.58 11.25
C PHE A 294 -4.44 -10.08 9.88
N PHE A 295 -5.35 -9.63 9.01
CA PHE A 295 -5.03 -9.11 7.69
C PHE A 295 -5.25 -7.59 7.58
N GLY A 296 -5.91 -6.98 8.56
CA GLY A 296 -6.15 -5.54 8.60
C GLY A 296 -7.06 -5.07 7.46
N PHE A 297 -6.56 -4.19 6.60
CA PHE A 297 -7.31 -3.58 5.51
C PHE A 297 -6.77 -3.94 4.12
N ASP A 298 -7.69 -4.32 3.22
CA ASP A 298 -7.49 -4.40 1.77
C ASP A 298 -7.99 -3.10 1.12
N GLN A 299 -7.10 -2.39 0.46
CA GLN A 299 -7.31 -1.03 -0.01
C GLN A 299 -7.44 -1.01 -1.53
N TRP A 300 -8.38 -0.23 -2.03
CA TRP A 300 -8.53 -0.04 -3.47
C TRP A 300 -8.83 1.41 -3.80
N PHE A 301 -7.96 2.01 -4.62
CA PHE A 301 -8.06 3.36 -5.13
C PHE A 301 -8.28 3.33 -6.63
N LEU A 302 -9.28 4.09 -7.09
CA LEU A 302 -9.56 4.36 -8.49
C LEU A 302 -9.50 5.88 -8.69
N PHE A 303 -8.62 6.37 -9.54
CA PHE A 303 -8.51 7.81 -9.81
C PHE A 303 -8.25 8.08 -11.29
N ASP A 304 -8.69 9.24 -11.77
CA ASP A 304 -8.48 9.64 -13.17
C ASP A 304 -7.43 10.74 -13.35
N ASP A 305 -7.25 11.16 -14.60
CA ASP A 305 -6.27 12.15 -15.05
C ASP A 305 -6.46 13.50 -14.36
N ARG A 306 -7.68 13.85 -13.97
CA ARG A 306 -7.98 15.14 -13.34
C ARG A 306 -7.63 15.15 -11.86
N TRP A 307 -7.85 14.04 -11.16
CA TRP A 307 -7.34 13.90 -9.80
C TRP A 307 -5.81 13.84 -9.78
N ALA A 308 -5.23 13.04 -10.67
CA ALA A 308 -3.78 12.89 -10.75
C ALA A 308 -3.08 14.22 -11.14
N ALA A 309 -3.70 15.05 -11.98
CA ALA A 309 -3.20 16.39 -12.30
C ALA A 309 -3.29 17.37 -11.11
N ALA A 310 -4.28 17.23 -10.21
CA ALA A 310 -4.37 18.04 -9.00
C ALA A 310 -3.43 17.55 -7.88
N HIS A 311 -3.11 16.26 -7.86
CA HIS A 311 -2.36 15.60 -6.80
C HIS A 311 -1.23 14.72 -7.34
N PRO A 312 -0.31 15.25 -8.18
CA PRO A 312 0.67 14.43 -8.90
C PRO A 312 1.61 13.67 -7.97
N GLU A 313 2.02 14.29 -6.87
CA GLU A 313 2.91 13.68 -5.88
C GLU A 313 2.22 12.50 -5.16
N ALA A 314 0.96 12.66 -4.74
CA ALA A 314 0.19 11.60 -4.11
C ALA A 314 -0.12 10.46 -5.09
N ALA A 315 -0.44 10.78 -6.35
CA ALA A 315 -0.69 9.79 -7.39
C ALA A 315 0.56 8.93 -7.66
N LEU A 316 1.72 9.55 -7.87
CA LEU A 316 2.99 8.82 -8.08
C LEU A 316 3.38 8.00 -6.86
N SER A 317 3.28 8.58 -5.66
CA SER A 317 3.63 7.89 -4.42
C SER A 317 2.73 6.68 -4.17
N LEU A 318 1.44 6.79 -4.48
CA LEU A 318 0.48 5.68 -4.39
C LEU A 318 0.80 4.56 -5.39
N LEU A 319 1.08 4.90 -6.65
CA LEU A 319 1.47 3.94 -7.68
C LEU A 319 2.77 3.19 -7.29
N ARG A 320 3.76 3.91 -6.75
CA ARG A 320 5.02 3.33 -6.23
C ARG A 320 4.79 2.40 -5.05
N THR A 321 3.97 2.84 -4.09
CA THR A 321 3.71 2.07 -2.86
C THR A 321 3.07 0.72 -3.16
N ALA A 322 2.22 0.66 -4.20
CA ALA A 322 1.64 -0.59 -4.67
C ALA A 322 2.62 -1.46 -5.47
N ALA A 323 3.62 -0.88 -6.12
CA ALA A 323 4.55 -1.64 -6.95
C ALA A 323 5.75 -2.19 -6.16
N HIS A 324 6.15 -1.52 -5.07
CA HIS A 324 7.37 -1.87 -4.34
C HIS A 324 7.27 -1.55 -2.84
N TRP A 325 7.94 -2.37 -2.03
CA TRP A 325 8.21 -2.11 -0.61
C TRP A 325 9.13 -0.91 -0.39
N ASP A 326 10.12 -0.64 -1.24
CA ASP A 326 11.01 0.51 -1.07
C ASP A 326 10.45 1.70 -1.88
N PRO A 327 10.03 2.82 -1.25
CA PRO A 327 9.55 4.00 -1.98
C PRO A 327 10.61 4.63 -2.90
N PHE A 328 11.90 4.34 -2.68
CA PHE A 328 13.03 4.76 -3.50
C PHE A 328 13.50 3.68 -4.49
N GLY A 329 12.84 2.53 -4.47
CA GLY A 329 13.04 1.45 -5.43
C GLY A 329 12.66 1.84 -6.87
N PRO A 330 12.98 0.94 -7.83
CA PRO A 330 12.67 1.11 -9.25
C PRO A 330 11.19 1.36 -9.54
#